data_AF-A0A317MJZ6-F1
#
_entry.id   AF-A0A317MJZ6-F1
#
_cell.length_a   1.000
_cell.length_b   1.000
_cell.length_c   1.000
_cell.angle_alpha   90.00
_cell.angle_beta   90.00
_cell.angle_gamma   90.00
#
_symmetry.space_group_name_H-M   'P 1'
#
loop_
_entity.id
_entity.type
_entity.pdbx_description
1 polymer ?
#
loop_
_entity_poly.entity_id
_entity_poly.type
_entity_poly.pdbx_seq_one_letter_code
_entity_poly.pdbx_strand_id
1 'polypeptide(L)'
;MKPVNEKELKRSYIVFGVSFIVLAAFSIMCLSFFFGTQRYERQLLQERADLADQVLAKRRDINTQFDLIISKLNDLSRFTQINPEEMDNQAIMLQNVQDAVFKVNEILKQQQLHTPSFQLYQKMSDDVSQMAGIQDSLFSTRFQLESMKAQLDACLRVNRSAGDKLSLGLFRH
;
A
#
# COMPACT_ATOMS: atom_id res chain seq x y z
N MET A 1 -11.95 72.34 -59.62
CA MET A 1 -11.59 71.46 -58.48
C MET A 1 -12.68 71.60 -57.44
N LYS A 2 -13.42 70.53 -57.11
CA LYS A 2 -14.52 70.59 -56.13
C LYS A 2 -13.96 70.78 -54.72
N PRO A 3 -14.48 71.71 -53.91
CA PRO A 3 -14.02 71.91 -52.55
C PRO A 3 -14.27 70.63 -51.75
N VAL A 4 -13.19 70.08 -51.18
CA VAL A 4 -13.26 68.90 -50.33
C VAL A 4 -14.10 69.25 -49.12
N ASN A 5 -15.16 68.47 -48.87
CA ASN A 5 -16.06 68.67 -47.75
C ASN A 5 -15.35 68.27 -46.44
N GLU A 6 -14.52 69.17 -45.91
CA GLU A 6 -13.62 68.92 -44.77
C GLU A 6 -14.33 68.38 -43.52
N LYS A 7 -15.63 68.68 -43.38
CA LYS A 7 -16.47 68.21 -42.27
C LYS A 7 -16.76 66.71 -42.34
N GLU A 8 -17.02 66.16 -43.53
CA GLU A 8 -17.22 64.71 -43.71
C GLU A 8 -15.91 63.95 -43.55
N LEU A 9 -14.81 64.53 -44.02
CA LEU A 9 -13.48 63.95 -43.87
C LEU A 9 -13.10 63.83 -42.38
N LYS A 10 -13.24 64.91 -41.60
CA LYS A 10 -12.97 64.89 -40.15
C LYS A 10 -13.85 63.89 -39.40
N ARG A 11 -15.14 63.79 -39.75
CA ARG A 11 -16.06 62.81 -39.13
C ARG A 11 -15.63 61.37 -39.44
N SER A 12 -15.25 61.08 -40.68
CA SER A 12 -14.79 59.74 -41.09
C SER A 12 -13.49 59.34 -40.37
N TYR A 13 -12.54 60.26 -40.22
CA TYR A 13 -11.30 60.03 -39.44
C TYR A 13 -11.57 59.77 -37.96
N ILE A 14 -12.52 60.48 -37.33
CA ILE A 14 -12.89 60.25 -35.93
C ILE A 14 -13.52 58.86 -35.77
N VAL A 15 -14.46 58.48 -36.65
CA VAL A 15 -15.09 57.16 -36.60
C VAL A 15 -14.04 56.06 -36.79
N PHE A 16 -13.13 56.22 -37.76
CA PHE A 16 -12.03 55.28 -37.96
C PHE A 16 -11.13 55.17 -36.71
N GLY A 17 -10.76 56.30 -36.10
CA GLY A 17 -9.95 56.32 -34.89
C GLY A 17 -10.63 55.63 -33.71
N VAL A 18 -11.92 55.88 -33.50
CA VAL A 18 -12.72 55.22 -32.44
C VAL A 18 -12.83 53.72 -32.70
N SER A 19 -13.15 53.31 -33.94
CA SER A 19 -13.20 51.89 -34.31
C SER A 19 -11.86 51.19 -34.10
N PHE A 20 -10.75 51.85 -34.44
CA PHE A 20 -9.41 51.31 -34.22
C PHE A 20 -9.08 51.14 -32.73
N ILE A 21 -9.43 52.13 -31.89
CA ILE A 21 -9.23 52.05 -30.44
C ILE A 21 -10.08 50.93 -29.83
N VAL A 22 -11.33 50.78 -30.24
CA VAL A 22 -12.21 49.70 -29.77
C VAL A 22 -11.65 48.33 -30.18
N LEU A 23 -11.17 48.19 -31.42
CA LEU A 23 -10.56 46.95 -31.89
C LEU A 23 -9.27 46.61 -31.13
N ALA A 24 -8.43 47.61 -30.87
CA ALA A 24 -7.21 47.45 -30.10
C ALA A 24 -7.51 47.05 -28.64
N ALA A 25 -8.48 47.71 -28.00
CA ALA A 25 -8.93 47.37 -26.65
C ALA A 25 -9.51 45.94 -26.59
N PHE A 26 -10.32 45.56 -27.59
CA PHE A 26 -10.87 44.21 -27.69
C PHE A 26 -9.77 43.14 -27.85
N SER A 27 -8.76 43.41 -28.68
CA SER A 27 -7.61 42.53 -28.85
C SER A 27 -6.83 42.33 -27.54
N ILE A 28 -6.57 43.41 -26.79
CA ILE A 28 -5.91 43.36 -25.48
C ILE A 28 -6.76 42.58 -24.47
N MET A 29 -8.09 42.75 -24.50
CA MET A 29 -9.01 42.00 -23.67
C MET A 29 -8.95 40.49 -23.99
N CYS A 30 -9.01 40.10 -25.26
CA CYS A 30 -8.88 38.69 -25.66
C CYS A 30 -7.58 38.05 -25.18
N LEU A 31 -6.44 38.76 -25.32
CA LEU A 31 -5.15 38.28 -24.81
C LEU A 31 -5.18 38.11 -23.29
N SER A 32 -5.77 39.06 -22.57
CA SER A 32 -5.87 39.02 -21.11
C SER A 32 -6.68 37.82 -20.63
N PHE A 33 -7.83 37.55 -21.26
CA PHE A 33 -8.63 36.35 -20.99
C PHE A 33 -7.88 35.07 -21.33
N PHE A 34 -7.19 35.02 -22.47
CA PHE A 34 -6.41 33.86 -22.88
C PHE A 34 -5.31 33.50 -21.86
N PHE A 35 -4.55 34.48 -21.39
CA PHE A 35 -3.53 34.26 -20.36
C PHE A 35 -4.15 33.91 -19.00
N GLY A 36 -5.30 34.50 -18.67
CA GLY A 36 -6.05 34.16 -17.45
C GLY A 36 -6.50 32.70 -17.44
N THR A 37 -7.15 32.25 -18.51
CA THR A 37 -7.59 30.86 -18.66
C THR A 37 -6.41 29.89 -18.65
N GLN A 38 -5.32 30.19 -19.36
CA GLN A 38 -4.13 29.33 -19.33
C GLN A 38 -3.55 29.16 -17.91
N ARG A 39 -3.52 30.24 -17.11
CA ARG A 39 -3.01 30.15 -15.74
C ARG A 39 -3.91 29.29 -14.87
N TYR A 40 -5.22 29.47 -14.99
CA TYR A 40 -6.20 28.68 -14.25
C TYR A 40 -6.14 27.19 -14.63
N GLU A 41 -6.09 26.88 -15.92
CA GLU A 41 -5.96 25.50 -16.40
C GLU A 41 -4.67 24.85 -15.92
N ARG A 42 -3.54 25.57 -15.95
CA ARG A 42 -2.27 25.04 -15.43
C ARG A 42 -2.33 24.77 -13.93
N GLN A 43 -2.92 25.67 -13.14
CA GLN A 43 -3.08 25.46 -11.71
C GLN A 43 -3.97 24.25 -11.42
N LEU A 44 -5.11 24.15 -12.10
CA LEU A 44 -6.01 23.02 -11.96
C LEU A 44 -5.33 21.69 -12.35
N LEU A 45 -4.57 21.70 -13.45
CA LEU A 45 -3.85 20.51 -13.90
C LEU A 45 -2.76 20.10 -12.91
N GLN A 46 -2.05 21.07 -12.33
CA GLN A 46 -1.03 20.82 -11.32
C GLN A 46 -1.63 20.24 -10.03
N GLU A 47 -2.76 20.79 -9.56
CA GLU A 47 -3.47 20.25 -8.40
C GLU A 47 -3.92 18.80 -8.64
N ARG A 48 -4.41 18.49 -9.84
CA ARG A 48 -4.79 17.12 -10.22
C ARG A 48 -3.58 16.19 -10.31
N ALA A 49 -2.46 16.67 -10.82
CA ALA A 49 -1.21 15.90 -10.90
C ALA A 49 -0.68 15.59 -9.49
N ASP A 50 -0.65 16.59 -8.59
CA ASP A 50 -0.21 16.41 -7.21
C ASP A 50 -1.09 15.40 -6.46
N LEU A 51 -2.42 15.45 -6.66
CA LEU A 51 -3.33 14.45 -6.09
C LEU A 51 -3.06 13.05 -6.65
N ALA A 52 -2.79 12.92 -7.95
CA ALA A 52 -2.46 11.65 -8.57
C ALA A 52 -1.14 11.08 -8.02
N ASP A 53 -0.12 11.92 -7.88
CA ASP A 53 1.19 11.55 -7.33
C ASP A 53 1.07 11.11 -5.87
N GLN A 54 0.25 11.78 -5.06
CA GLN A 54 -0.03 11.34 -3.69
C GLN A 54 -0.67 9.95 -3.64
N VAL A 55 -1.67 9.69 -4.49
CA VAL A 55 -2.32 8.37 -4.57
C VAL A 55 -1.33 7.30 -5.04
N LEU A 56 -0.49 7.60 -6.03
CA LEU A 56 0.54 6.69 -6.53
C LEU A 56 1.61 6.40 -5.47
N ALA A 57 2.06 7.41 -4.72
CA ALA A 57 3.00 7.25 -3.63
C ALA A 57 2.46 6.31 -2.56
N LYS A 58 1.18 6.46 -2.19
CA LYS A 58 0.52 5.57 -1.22
C LYS A 58 0.38 4.14 -1.74
N ARG A 59 0.04 3.95 -3.01
CA ARG A 59 0.02 2.60 -3.63
C ARG A 59 1.41 1.95 -3.62
N ARG A 60 2.47 2.72 -3.89
CA ARG A 60 3.85 2.22 -3.83
C ARG A 60 4.21 1.78 -2.41
N ASP A 61 3.81 2.54 -1.40
CA ASP A 61 4.04 2.19 0.01
C ASP A 61 3.32 0.88 0.38
N ILE A 62 2.04 0.75 0.04
CA ILE A 62 1.26 -0.49 0.24
C ILE A 62 1.94 -1.68 -0.47
N ASN A 63 2.33 -1.54 -1.74
CA ASN A 63 3.01 -2.60 -2.48
C ASN A 63 4.33 -3.00 -1.81
N THR A 64 5.10 -2.05 -1.30
CA THR A 64 6.36 -2.33 -0.60
C THR A 64 6.14 -3.17 0.66
N GLN A 65 5.05 -2.93 1.40
CA GLN A 65 4.67 -3.76 2.54
C GLN A 65 4.26 -5.17 2.10
N PHE A 66 3.51 -5.30 0.99
CA PHE A 66 3.14 -6.61 0.45
C PHE A 66 4.36 -7.40 -0.05
N ASP A 67 5.34 -6.75 -0.66
CA ASP A 67 6.59 -7.40 -1.07
C ASP A 67 7.34 -7.97 0.15
N LEU A 68 7.37 -7.23 1.26
CA LEU A 68 7.93 -7.71 2.53
C LEU A 68 7.15 -8.91 3.05
N ILE A 69 5.81 -8.83 3.07
CA ILE A 69 4.93 -9.94 3.49
C ILE A 69 5.23 -11.20 2.66
N ILE A 70 5.26 -11.08 1.34
CA ILE A 70 5.52 -12.20 0.42
C ILE A 70 6.91 -12.79 0.69
N SER A 71 7.94 -11.95 0.87
CA SER A 71 9.28 -12.42 1.20
C SER A 71 9.29 -13.23 2.50
N LYS A 72 8.63 -12.73 3.55
CA LYS A 72 8.59 -13.40 4.86
C LYS A 72 7.77 -14.68 4.83
N LEU A 73 6.65 -14.71 4.12
CA LEU A 73 5.86 -15.93 3.93
C LEU A 73 6.63 -16.99 3.12
N ASN A 74 7.40 -16.57 2.11
CA ASN A 74 8.28 -17.48 1.38
C ASN A 74 9.38 -18.06 2.27
N ASP A 75 10.00 -17.24 3.13
CA ASP A 75 10.99 -17.72 4.09
C ASP A 75 10.35 -18.70 5.09
N LEU A 76 9.17 -18.34 5.62
CA LEU A 76 8.35 -19.19 6.51
C LEU A 76 8.02 -20.55 5.89
N SER A 77 7.79 -20.61 4.57
CA SER A 77 7.48 -21.86 3.85
C SER A 77 8.67 -22.83 3.75
N ARG A 78 9.91 -22.33 3.88
CA ARG A 78 11.14 -23.14 3.76
C ARG A 78 11.51 -23.84 5.06
N PHE A 79 10.97 -23.41 6.19
CA PHE A 79 11.25 -24.06 7.46
C PHE A 79 10.58 -25.43 7.52
N THR A 80 11.41 -26.46 7.54
CA THR A 80 11.01 -27.86 7.60
C THR A 80 11.44 -28.53 8.91
N GLN A 81 12.33 -27.91 9.69
CA GLN A 81 12.87 -28.48 10.93
C GLN A 81 12.28 -27.78 12.16
N ILE A 82 12.09 -28.55 13.23
CA ILE A 82 11.60 -28.05 14.52
C ILE A 82 12.82 -27.97 15.45
N ASN A 83 13.64 -26.93 15.24
CA ASN A 83 14.71 -26.56 16.16
C ASN A 83 14.25 -25.32 16.95
N PRO A 84 14.41 -25.25 18.29
CA PRO A 84 14.06 -24.07 19.08
C PRO A 84 14.56 -22.73 18.52
N GLU A 85 15.75 -22.67 17.91
CA GLU A 85 16.24 -21.44 17.24
C GLU A 85 15.43 -21.10 15.97
N GLU A 86 15.05 -22.10 15.17
CA GLU A 86 14.21 -21.89 14.00
C GLU A 86 12.78 -21.51 14.39
N MET A 87 12.30 -22.00 15.53
CA MET A 87 10.99 -21.67 16.09
C MET A 87 10.88 -20.21 16.50
N ASP A 88 11.88 -19.68 17.20
CA ASP A 88 11.91 -18.27 17.60
C ASP A 88 11.98 -17.35 16.37
N ASN A 89 12.81 -17.73 15.39
CA ASN A 89 12.89 -17.02 14.11
C ASN A 89 11.55 -17.02 13.33
N GLN A 90 10.81 -18.14 13.33
CA GLN A 90 9.48 -18.22 12.71
C GLN A 90 8.47 -17.29 13.41
N ALA A 91 8.47 -17.23 14.74
CA ALA A 91 7.60 -16.34 15.49
C ALA A 91 7.91 -14.86 15.18
N ILE A 92 9.19 -14.48 15.14
CA ILE A 92 9.62 -13.14 14.75
C ILE A 92 9.19 -12.81 13.31
N MET A 93 9.34 -13.74 12.37
CA MET A 93 8.90 -13.52 10.98
C MET A 93 7.39 -13.34 10.88
N LEU A 94 6.61 -14.13 11.62
CA LEU A 94 5.16 -14.02 11.63
C LEU A 94 4.70 -12.69 12.23
N GLN A 95 5.35 -12.23 13.29
CA GLN A 95 5.08 -10.92 13.88
C GLN A 95 5.40 -9.79 12.89
N ASN A 96 6.51 -9.87 12.16
CA ASN A 96 6.81 -8.90 11.11
C ASN A 96 5.75 -8.87 9.99
N VAL A 97 5.15 -10.02 9.65
CA VAL A 97 4.02 -10.08 8.71
C VAL A 97 2.79 -9.38 9.28
N GLN A 98 2.46 -9.62 10.55
CA GLN A 98 1.33 -8.96 11.22
C GLN A 98 1.52 -7.45 11.32
N ASP A 99 2.74 -6.99 11.64
CA ASP A 99 3.07 -5.56 11.69
C ASP A 99 2.96 -4.89 10.31
N ALA A 100 3.38 -5.58 9.24
CA ALA A 100 3.23 -5.09 7.87
C ALA A 100 1.75 -5.00 7.46
N VAL A 101 0.94 -6.01 7.80
CA VAL A 101 -0.52 -6.00 7.59
C VAL A 101 -1.17 -4.84 8.37
N PHE A 102 -0.75 -4.60 9.62
CA PHE A 102 -1.26 -3.48 10.41
C PHE A 102 -0.96 -2.13 9.74
N LYS A 103 0.27 -1.93 9.26
CA LYS A 103 0.65 -0.71 8.51
C LYS A 103 -0.18 -0.53 7.24
N VAL A 104 -0.39 -1.60 6.47
CA VAL A 104 -1.27 -1.55 5.29
C VAL A 104 -2.69 -1.12 5.69
N ASN A 105 -3.23 -1.69 6.76
CA ASN A 105 -4.56 -1.34 7.26
C ASN A 105 -4.64 0.11 7.77
N GLU A 106 -3.60 0.65 8.37
CA GLU A 106 -3.55 2.08 8.73
C GLU A 106 -3.58 2.98 7.50
N ILE A 107 -2.78 2.68 6.48
CA ILE A 107 -2.76 3.44 5.22
C ILE A 107 -4.14 3.38 4.55
N LEU A 108 -4.79 2.21 4.56
CA LEU A 108 -6.12 2.01 4.00
C LEU A 108 -7.21 2.77 4.76
N LYS A 109 -7.15 2.84 6.11
CA LYS A 109 -8.11 3.60 6.92
C LYS A 109 -8.02 5.11 6.70
N GLN A 110 -6.83 5.62 6.43
CA GLN A 110 -6.62 7.06 6.15
C GLN A 110 -7.16 7.48 4.78
N GLN A 111 -7.35 6.53 3.86
CA GLN A 111 -7.95 6.77 2.55
C GLN A 111 -9.45 6.50 2.62
N GLN A 112 -10.27 7.39 2.07
CA GLN A 112 -11.68 7.06 1.85
C GLN A 112 -11.74 5.88 0.88
N LEU A 113 -12.28 4.76 1.35
CA LEU A 113 -12.40 3.44 0.71
C LEU A 113 -13.21 3.41 -0.61
N HIS A 114 -13.41 4.55 -1.26
CA HIS A 114 -14.30 4.69 -2.41
C HIS A 114 -13.66 4.34 -3.76
N THR A 115 -12.35 4.10 -3.83
CA THR A 115 -11.75 3.59 -5.08
C THR A 115 -11.63 2.06 -5.06
N PRO A 116 -12.04 1.37 -6.14
CA PRO A 116 -12.06 -0.10 -6.20
C PRO A 116 -10.68 -0.73 -6.01
N SER A 117 -9.60 0.01 -6.32
CA SER A 117 -8.23 -0.43 -6.06
C SER A 117 -7.92 -0.61 -4.57
N PHE A 118 -8.41 0.29 -3.70
CA PHE A 118 -8.15 0.16 -2.25
C PHE A 118 -8.99 -0.95 -1.61
N GLN A 119 -10.16 -1.25 -2.18
CA GLN A 119 -10.96 -2.41 -1.77
C GLN A 119 -10.23 -3.73 -2.05
N LEU A 120 -9.52 -3.83 -3.18
CA LEU A 120 -8.70 -5.00 -3.48
C LEU A 120 -7.54 -5.15 -2.48
N TYR A 121 -6.85 -4.05 -2.16
CA TYR A 121 -5.80 -4.06 -1.15
C TYR A 121 -6.32 -4.44 0.24
N GLN A 122 -7.52 -3.99 0.61
CA GLN A 122 -8.16 -4.40 1.85
C GLN A 122 -8.42 -5.90 1.87
N LYS A 123 -9.05 -6.44 0.81
CA LYS A 123 -9.31 -7.87 0.72
C LYS A 123 -8.01 -8.69 0.82
N MET A 124 -6.97 -8.25 0.12
CA MET A 124 -5.66 -8.92 0.17
C MET A 124 -5.04 -8.86 1.57
N SER A 125 -5.17 -7.73 2.27
CA SER A 125 -4.72 -7.58 3.65
C SER A 125 -5.46 -8.54 4.60
N ASP A 126 -6.79 -8.67 4.42
CA ASP A 126 -7.62 -9.60 5.20
C ASP A 126 -7.23 -11.06 4.94
N ASP A 127 -6.99 -11.43 3.67
CA ASP A 127 -6.56 -12.77 3.28
C ASP A 127 -5.18 -13.13 3.87
N VAL A 128 -4.22 -12.18 3.85
CA VAL A 128 -2.91 -12.36 4.50
C VAL A 128 -3.06 -12.50 6.01
N SER A 129 -3.92 -11.71 6.64
CA SER A 129 -4.17 -11.81 8.09
C SER A 129 -4.73 -13.18 8.47
N GLN A 130 -5.65 -13.73 7.66
CA GLN A 130 -6.18 -15.08 7.87
C GLN A 130 -5.08 -16.14 7.69
N MET A 131 -4.26 -16.01 6.64
CA MET A 131 -3.15 -16.93 6.39
C MET A 131 -2.14 -16.93 7.55
N ALA A 132 -1.79 -15.75 8.08
CA ALA A 132 -0.91 -15.64 9.24
C ALA A 132 -1.50 -16.35 10.48
N GLY A 133 -2.80 -16.22 10.73
CA GLY A 133 -3.48 -16.92 11.82
C GLY A 133 -3.51 -18.44 11.65
N ILE A 134 -3.69 -18.93 10.41
CA ILE A 134 -3.59 -20.37 10.09
C ILE A 134 -2.16 -20.86 10.34
N GLN A 135 -1.15 -20.08 9.95
CA GLN A 135 0.26 -20.44 10.13
C GLN A 135 0.65 -20.50 11.61
N ASP A 136 0.18 -19.57 12.43
CA ASP A 136 0.34 -19.60 13.89
C ASP A 136 -0.27 -20.87 14.51
N SER A 137 -1.50 -21.18 14.10
CA SER A 137 -2.21 -22.37 14.55
C SER A 137 -1.48 -23.66 14.17
N LEU A 138 -0.97 -23.74 12.94
CA LEU A 138 -0.15 -24.86 12.47
C LEU A 138 1.15 -24.99 13.27
N PHE A 139 1.80 -23.88 13.58
CA PHE A 139 3.02 -23.86 14.39
C PHE A 139 2.75 -24.39 15.80
N SER A 140 1.73 -23.88 16.48
CA SER A 140 1.30 -24.35 17.80
C SER A 140 0.98 -25.85 17.80
N THR A 141 0.27 -26.33 16.77
CA THR A 141 -0.08 -27.75 16.62
C THR A 141 1.16 -28.63 16.43
N ARG A 142 2.12 -28.19 15.60
CA ARG A 142 3.39 -28.92 15.38
C ARG A 142 4.20 -29.00 16.67
N PHE A 143 4.27 -27.92 17.43
CA PHE A 143 4.97 -27.91 18.72
C PHE A 143 4.35 -28.89 19.72
N GLN A 144 3.01 -28.88 19.84
CA GLN A 144 2.31 -29.82 20.71
C GLN A 144 2.56 -31.28 20.32
N LEU A 145 2.55 -31.57 19.01
CA LEU A 145 2.83 -32.92 18.50
C LEU A 145 4.25 -33.39 18.87
N GLU A 146 5.25 -32.54 18.69
CA GLU A 146 6.65 -32.89 18.99
C GLU A 146 6.88 -33.05 20.50
N SER A 147 6.27 -32.19 21.31
CA SER A 147 6.28 -32.32 22.77
C SER A 147 5.66 -33.66 23.22
N MET A 148 4.51 -34.05 22.63
CA MET A 148 3.88 -35.34 22.93
C MET A 148 4.75 -36.53 22.50
N LYS A 149 5.40 -36.47 21.33
CA LYS A 149 6.36 -37.50 20.91
C LYS A 149 7.53 -37.62 21.88
N ALA A 150 8.12 -36.50 22.29
CA ALA A 150 9.23 -36.48 23.23
C ALA A 150 8.84 -37.09 24.59
N GLN A 151 7.62 -36.79 25.08
CA GLN A 151 7.06 -37.39 26.30
C GLN A 151 6.82 -38.90 26.14
N LEU A 152 6.29 -39.33 24.99
CA LEU A 152 6.08 -40.75 24.69
C LEU A 152 7.41 -41.51 24.64
N ASP A 153 8.43 -40.96 23.98
CA ASP A 153 9.76 -41.56 23.92
C ASP A 153 10.46 -41.59 25.28
N ALA A 154 10.26 -40.57 26.12
CA ALA A 154 10.73 -40.58 27.49
C ALA A 154 10.04 -41.69 28.30
N CYS A 155 8.72 -41.83 28.17
CA CYS A 155 7.94 -42.88 28.82
C CYS A 155 8.39 -44.28 28.35
N LEU A 156 8.57 -44.49 27.04
CA LEU A 156 9.08 -45.74 26.49
C LEU A 156 10.49 -46.07 27.00
N ARG A 157 11.38 -45.08 27.10
CA ARG A 157 12.72 -45.27 27.68
C ARG A 157 12.67 -45.65 29.15
N VAL A 158 11.83 -45.00 29.95
CA VAL A 158 11.62 -45.34 31.36
C VAL A 158 11.04 -46.75 31.49
N ASN A 159 10.05 -47.10 30.67
CA ASN A 159 9.42 -48.41 30.69
C ASN A 159 10.40 -49.52 30.30
N ARG A 160 11.20 -49.34 29.24
CA ARG A 160 12.29 -50.26 28.89
C ARG A 160 13.31 -50.40 30.01
N SER A 161 13.78 -49.28 30.58
CA SER A 161 14.70 -49.30 31.71
C SER A 161 14.11 -50.00 32.94
N ALA A 162 12.80 -49.87 33.19
CA ALA A 162 12.13 -50.54 34.29
C ALA A 162 12.00 -52.05 34.02
N GLY A 163 11.62 -52.43 32.79
CA GLY A 163 11.58 -53.81 32.32
C GLY A 163 12.94 -54.51 32.42
N ASP A 164 14.01 -53.84 31.98
CA ASP A 164 15.38 -54.35 32.08
C ASP A 164 15.77 -54.58 33.55
N LYS A 165 15.51 -53.61 34.44
CA LYS A 165 15.79 -53.74 35.88
C LYS A 165 14.96 -54.83 36.57
N LEU A 166 13.69 -55.00 36.17
CA LEU A 166 12.83 -56.08 36.67
C LEU A 166 13.31 -57.45 36.17
N SER A 167 13.73 -57.57 34.91
CA SER A 167 14.24 -58.81 34.32
C SER A 167 15.57 -59.26 34.93
N LEU A 168 16.41 -58.31 35.34
CA LEU A 168 17.69 -58.55 36.04
C LEU A 168 17.52 -58.82 37.55
N GLY A 169 16.28 -58.79 38.09
CA GLY A 169 16.00 -59.10 39.49
C GLY A 169 16.55 -58.08 40.50
N LEU A 170 16.93 -56.88 40.03
CA LEU A 170 17.61 -55.84 40.83
C LEU A 170 16.73 -55.16 41.90
N PHE A 171 15.44 -55.49 41.93
CA PHE A 171 14.49 -55.00 42.94
C PHE A 171 14.18 -56.02 44.05
N ARG A 172 14.89 -57.15 44.11
CA ARG A 172 14.72 -58.14 45.18
C ARG A 172 15.53 -57.74 46.41
N HIS A 173 14.94 -56.91 47.27
CA HIS A 173 15.29 -56.81 48.69
C HIS A 173 14.06 -57.03 49.54
#